data_AF-A0A0G0BA34-F1
#
_entry.id   AF-A0A0G0BA34-F1
#
_cell.length_a   1.000
_cell.length_b   1.000
_cell.length_c   1.000
_cell.angle_alpha   90.00
_cell.angle_beta   90.00
_cell.angle_gamma   90.00
#
_symmetry.space_group_name_H-M   'P 1'
#
loop_
_entity.id
_entity.type
_entity.pdbx_description
1 polymer ?
#
loop_
_entity_poly.entity_id
_entity_poly.type
_entity_poly.pdbx_seq_one_letter_code
_entity_poly.pdbx_strand_id
1 'polypeptide(L)'
;MKNINSENIIGDDGLYGIYGLVGKPFWQTNFFYITLAIFFLIVFMFIIYILVKKYKNSRPIEQPDKRALRELDGLREMLLQNKINSKDFYLNLTVIVKNYLFGRFGYDLFGLTDHELVRFLQNKNFDLSLLESIKEMFLSMEVIKFANAQVAKGLMEKDLVICVDLVRKTTLTSHMQK
;
A
#
# COMPACT_ATOMS: atom_id res chain seq x y z
N MET A 1 -52.22 0.71 45.86
CA MET A 1 -52.52 -0.49 46.67
C MET A 1 -51.97 -1.71 45.97
N LYS A 2 -50.87 -2.29 46.47
CA LYS A 2 -50.48 -3.67 46.13
C LYS A 2 -50.09 -4.32 47.46
N ASN A 3 -50.99 -5.16 47.94
CA ASN A 3 -50.86 -5.94 49.15
C ASN A 3 -49.68 -6.91 48.99
N ILE A 4 -48.65 -6.78 49.83
CA ILE A 4 -47.50 -7.66 49.86
C ILE A 4 -47.68 -8.51 51.10
N ASN A 5 -48.25 -9.70 50.92
CA ASN A 5 -48.32 -10.72 51.95
C ASN A 5 -46.90 -11.05 52.41
N SER A 6 -46.58 -10.63 53.62
CA SER A 6 -45.43 -11.05 54.40
C SER A 6 -45.72 -12.44 54.97
N GLU A 7 -45.61 -13.48 54.15
CA GLU A 7 -45.65 -14.86 54.63
C GLU A 7 -44.24 -15.47 54.62
N ASN A 8 -43.83 -15.90 55.82
CA ASN A 8 -42.75 -16.83 56.15
C ASN A 8 -41.29 -16.39 55.90
N ILE A 9 -40.72 -15.76 56.93
CA ILE A 9 -39.28 -15.61 57.19
C ILE A 9 -38.92 -16.25 58.55
N ILE A 10 -39.41 -17.47 58.80
CA ILE A 10 -39.08 -18.25 60.00
C ILE A 10 -38.33 -19.49 59.55
N GLY A 11 -37.03 -19.55 59.84
CA GLY A 11 -36.26 -20.80 59.85
C GLY A 11 -36.54 -21.55 61.14
N ASP A 12 -36.55 -22.88 61.08
CA ASP A 12 -36.89 -23.80 62.19
C ASP A 12 -35.91 -23.70 63.39
N ASP A 13 -34.85 -22.91 63.27
CA ASP A 13 -33.81 -22.62 64.26
C ASP A 13 -33.91 -21.21 64.89
N GLY A 14 -34.94 -20.43 64.56
CA GLY A 14 -35.23 -19.14 65.23
C GLY A 14 -34.24 -18.01 64.91
N LEU A 15 -33.34 -18.18 63.94
CA LEU A 15 -32.41 -17.15 63.49
C LEU A 15 -32.97 -16.44 62.24
N TYR A 16 -32.98 -15.10 62.26
CA TYR A 16 -33.26 -14.32 61.06
C TYR A 16 -32.11 -14.53 60.06
N GLY A 17 -32.44 -15.03 58.87
CA GLY A 17 -31.51 -15.06 57.76
C GLY A 17 -31.03 -13.64 57.43
N ILE A 18 -29.77 -13.33 57.75
CA ILE A 18 -29.13 -12.01 57.51
C ILE A 18 -28.92 -11.72 56.00
N TYR A 19 -29.19 -12.70 55.14
CA TYR A 19 -29.09 -12.56 53.69
C TYR A 19 -30.40 -12.02 53.13
N GLY A 20 -30.56 -10.70 53.19
CA GLY A 20 -31.58 -10.00 52.42
C GLY A 20 -31.31 -10.16 50.92
N LEU A 21 -32.35 -10.57 50.18
CA LEU A 21 -32.51 -10.49 48.72
C LEU A 21 -31.18 -10.35 47.96
N VAL A 22 -30.54 -11.47 47.62
CA VAL A 22 -29.48 -11.47 46.60
C VAL A 22 -30.16 -11.06 45.29
N GLY A 23 -30.22 -9.75 45.03
CA GLY A 23 -30.68 -9.21 43.78
C GLY A 23 -29.83 -9.83 42.67
N LYS A 24 -30.47 -10.33 41.60
CA LYS A 24 -29.73 -10.90 40.47
C LYS A 24 -28.64 -9.90 40.08
N PRO A 25 -27.36 -10.31 40.09
CA PRO A 25 -26.28 -9.39 39.82
C PRO A 25 -26.48 -8.82 38.41
N PHE A 26 -26.22 -7.52 38.25
CA PHE A 26 -26.56 -6.78 37.02
C PHE A 26 -25.99 -7.43 35.74
N TRP A 27 -24.88 -8.18 35.84
CA TRP A 27 -24.27 -8.95 34.76
C TRP A 27 -25.11 -10.16 34.28
N GLN A 28 -26.02 -10.69 35.11
CA GLN A 28 -26.86 -11.87 34.77
C GLN A 28 -28.20 -11.48 34.13
N THR A 29 -28.42 -10.20 33.84
CA THR A 29 -29.65 -9.72 33.23
C THR A 29 -29.58 -9.90 31.71
N ASN A 30 -30.68 -10.29 31.06
CA ASN A 30 -30.76 -10.43 29.59
C ASN A 30 -30.27 -9.17 28.84
N PHE A 31 -30.47 -7.99 29.42
CA PHE A 31 -29.96 -6.73 28.88
C PHE A 31 -28.43 -6.68 28.76
N PHE A 32 -27.69 -7.29 29.68
CA PHE A 32 -26.22 -7.33 29.64
C PHE A 32 -25.70 -8.20 28.48
N TYR A 33 -26.37 -9.33 28.20
CA TYR A 33 -26.03 -10.14 27.04
C TYR A 33 -26.33 -9.43 25.71
N ILE A 34 -27.42 -8.66 25.66
CA ILE A 34 -27.78 -7.87 24.48
C ILE A 34 -26.76 -6.74 24.25
N THR A 35 -26.35 -6.01 25.29
CA THR A 35 -25.34 -4.95 25.14
C THR A 35 -23.98 -5.52 24.75
N LEU A 36 -23.60 -6.67 25.31
CA LEU A 36 -22.37 -7.36 24.95
C LEU A 36 -22.40 -7.84 23.48
N ALA A 37 -23.53 -8.39 23.02
CA ALA A 37 -23.70 -8.82 21.63
C ALA A 37 -23.60 -7.63 20.66
N ILE A 38 -24.20 -6.49 20.99
CA ILE A 38 -24.11 -5.26 20.18
C ILE A 38 -22.66 -4.75 20.14
N PHE A 39 -21.94 -4.79 21.26
CA PHE A 39 -20.53 -4.41 21.31
C PHE A 39 -19.68 -5.28 20.39
N PHE A 40 -19.84 -6.60 20.44
CA PHE A 40 -19.15 -7.51 19.52
C PHE A 40 -19.52 -7.28 18.05
N LEU A 41 -20.78 -6.97 17.75
CA LEU A 41 -21.21 -6.64 16.39
C LEU A 41 -20.49 -5.40 15.85
N ILE A 42 -20.37 -4.34 16.66
CA ILE A 42 -19.69 -3.11 16.30
C ILE A 42 -18.19 -3.37 16.08
N VAL A 43 -17.55 -4.11 16.98
CA VAL A 43 -16.13 -4.49 16.86
C VAL A 43 -15.90 -5.33 15.60
N PHE A 44 -16.80 -6.28 15.31
CA PHE A 44 -16.72 -7.10 14.10
C PHE A 44 -16.85 -6.24 12.83
N MET A 45 -17.81 -5.32 12.80
CA MET A 45 -17.99 -4.40 11.66
C MET A 45 -16.77 -3.48 11.49
N PHE A 46 -16.15 -3.03 12.58
CA PHE A 46 -14.93 -2.22 12.55
C PHE A 46 -13.72 -3.02 12.02
N ILE A 47 -13.57 -4.28 12.43
CA ILE A 47 -12.54 -5.20 11.91
C ILE A 47 -12.74 -5.41 10.41
N ILE A 48 -13.97 -5.67 9.95
CA ILE A 48 -14.28 -5.82 8.52
C ILE A 48 -13.96 -4.53 7.76
N TYR A 49 -14.29 -3.36 8.30
CA TYR A 49 -13.96 -2.08 7.68
C TYR A 49 -12.45 -1.89 7.51
N ILE A 50 -11.65 -2.20 8.55
CA ILE A 50 -10.18 -2.17 8.46
C ILE A 50 -9.67 -3.19 7.44
N LEU A 51 -10.20 -4.42 7.44
CA LEU A 51 -9.81 -5.46 6.50
C LEU A 51 -10.14 -5.07 5.06
N VAL A 52 -11.32 -4.54 4.78
CA VAL A 52 -11.72 -4.07 3.44
C VAL A 52 -10.86 -2.87 3.01
N LYS A 53 -10.57 -1.92 3.91
CA LYS A 53 -9.65 -0.81 3.60
C LYS A 53 -8.25 -1.33 3.28
N LYS A 54 -7.76 -2.32 4.04
CA LYS A 54 -6.46 -2.97 3.82
C LYS A 54 -6.45 -3.79 2.53
N TYR A 55 -7.52 -4.50 2.19
CA TYR A 55 -7.66 -5.28 0.95
C TYR A 55 -7.82 -4.40 -0.29
N LYS A 56 -8.57 -3.29 -0.21
CA LYS A 56 -8.66 -2.32 -1.32
C LYS A 56 -7.29 -1.65 -1.60
N ASN A 57 -6.45 -1.52 -0.57
CA ASN A 57 -5.05 -1.09 -0.72
C ASN A 57 -4.07 -2.25 -1.01
N SER A 58 -4.46 -3.50 -0.75
CA SER A 58 -3.69 -4.69 -1.08
C SER A 58 -4.18 -5.20 -2.43
N ARG A 59 -3.82 -4.46 -3.48
CA ARG A 59 -3.79 -5.03 -4.83
C ARG A 59 -2.96 -6.33 -4.73
N PRO A 60 -3.35 -7.42 -5.42
CA PRO A 60 -2.52 -8.62 -5.47
C PRO A 60 -1.08 -8.18 -5.75
N ILE A 61 -0.10 -8.82 -5.11
CA ILE A 61 1.33 -8.55 -5.31
C ILE A 61 1.63 -8.80 -6.78
N GLU A 62 1.36 -7.79 -7.59
CA GLU A 62 1.57 -7.78 -9.00
C GLU A 62 3.07 -7.74 -9.14
N GLN A 63 3.62 -8.68 -9.91
CA GLN A 63 5.06 -8.75 -10.11
C GLN A 63 5.55 -7.34 -10.46
N PRO A 64 6.61 -6.83 -9.80
CA PRO A 64 7.08 -5.46 -9.97
C PRO A 64 7.28 -5.12 -11.44
N ASP A 65 7.71 -6.12 -12.22
CA ASP A 65 7.88 -6.11 -13.67
C ASP A 65 6.56 -5.76 -14.41
N LYS A 66 5.46 -6.47 -14.10
CA LYS A 66 4.14 -6.24 -14.71
C LYS A 66 3.58 -4.87 -14.35
N ARG A 67 3.77 -4.45 -13.09
CA ARG A 67 3.34 -3.14 -12.62
C ARG A 67 4.09 -2.03 -13.36
N ALA A 68 5.42 -2.12 -13.45
CA ALA A 68 6.24 -1.13 -14.13
C ALA A 68 5.90 -1.05 -15.62
N LEU A 69 5.74 -2.19 -16.30
CA LEU A 69 5.35 -2.20 -17.72
C LEU A 69 3.99 -1.52 -17.94
N ARG A 70 2.99 -1.81 -17.10
CA ARG A 70 1.69 -1.13 -17.20
C ARG A 70 1.79 0.38 -16.96
N GLU A 71 2.57 0.81 -15.97
CA GLU A 71 2.76 2.24 -15.70
C GLU A 71 3.50 2.94 -16.86
N LEU A 72 4.49 2.27 -17.47
CA LEU A 72 5.19 2.74 -18.68
C LEU A 72 4.26 2.81 -19.90
N ASP A 73 3.40 1.80 -20.09
CA ASP A 73 2.41 1.80 -21.18
C ASP A 73 1.40 2.94 -21.02
N GLY A 74 0.93 3.19 -19.79
CA GLY A 74 0.08 4.36 -19.52
C GLY A 74 0.78 5.68 -19.82
N LEU A 75 2.07 5.79 -19.45
CA LEU A 75 2.88 6.97 -19.76
C LEU A 75 3.07 7.14 -21.28
N ARG A 76 3.23 6.03 -22.02
CA ARG A 76 3.28 6.00 -23.48
C ARG A 76 2.02 6.56 -24.11
N GLU A 77 0.86 6.12 -23.66
CA GLU A 77 -0.42 6.59 -24.18
C GLU A 77 -0.61 8.09 -23.97
N MET A 78 -0.24 8.60 -22.79
CA MET A 78 -0.28 10.04 -22.49
C MET A 78 0.64 10.83 -23.41
N LEU A 79 1.83 10.31 -23.69
CA LEU A 79 2.80 10.90 -24.63
C LEU A 79 2.25 10.93 -26.07
N LEU A 80 1.68 9.82 -26.54
CA LEU A 80 1.09 9.72 -27.89
C LEU A 80 -0.08 10.67 -28.09
N GLN A 81 -0.90 10.84 -27.05
CA GLN A 81 -2.03 11.77 -27.05
C GLN A 81 -1.59 13.24 -26.83
N ASN A 82 -0.28 13.50 -26.70
CA ASN A 82 0.30 14.80 -26.31
C ASN A 82 -0.39 15.43 -25.08
N LYS A 83 -0.82 14.59 -24.12
CA LYS A 83 -1.51 15.02 -22.89
C LYS A 83 -0.56 15.33 -21.73
N ILE A 84 0.74 15.13 -21.92
CA ILE A 84 1.75 15.27 -20.87
C ILE A 84 2.88 16.20 -21.32
N ASN A 85 3.34 17.04 -20.40
CA ASN A 85 4.49 17.90 -20.62
C ASN A 85 5.80 17.15 -20.35
N SER A 86 6.88 17.59 -20.97
CA SER A 86 8.23 17.04 -20.79
C SER A 86 8.67 16.87 -19.34
N LYS A 87 8.36 17.87 -18.50
CA LYS A 87 8.71 17.85 -17.07
C LYS A 87 7.94 16.75 -16.33
N ASP A 88 6.63 16.71 -16.51
CA ASP A 88 5.75 15.74 -15.85
C ASP A 88 6.05 14.32 -16.32
N PHE A 89 6.42 14.16 -17.60
CA PHE A 89 6.85 12.89 -18.16
C PHE A 89 8.05 12.33 -17.40
N TYR A 90 9.14 13.09 -17.24
CA TYR A 90 10.34 12.61 -16.56
C TYR A 90 10.16 12.44 -15.05
N LEU A 91 9.32 13.25 -14.41
CA LEU A 91 8.94 13.04 -13.01
C LEU A 91 8.26 11.67 -12.86
N ASN A 92 7.28 11.37 -13.71
CA ASN A 92 6.58 10.08 -13.69
C ASN A 92 7.52 8.92 -14.06
N LEU A 93 8.33 9.07 -15.10
CA LEU A 93 9.30 8.05 -15.53
C LEU A 93 10.28 7.70 -14.39
N THR A 94 10.82 8.72 -13.72
CA THR A 94 11.74 8.54 -12.59
C THR A 94 11.05 7.82 -11.42
N VAL A 95 9.81 8.19 -11.10
CA VAL A 95 9.03 7.52 -10.06
C VAL A 95 8.79 6.05 -10.41
N ILE A 96 8.44 5.75 -11.67
CA ILE A 96 8.22 4.37 -12.14
C ILE A 96 9.51 3.55 -12.01
N VAL A 97 10.66 4.09 -12.44
CA VAL A 97 11.96 3.41 -12.33
C VAL A 97 12.35 3.20 -10.86
N LYS A 98 12.20 4.21 -9.99
CA LYS A 98 12.47 4.07 -8.54
C LYS A 98 11.56 3.02 -7.90
N ASN A 99 10.25 3.05 -8.19
CA ASN A 99 9.28 2.05 -7.73
C ASN A 99 9.65 0.64 -8.20
N TYR A 100 10.08 0.51 -9.46
CA TYR A 100 10.50 -0.76 -10.04
C TYR A 100 11.73 -1.32 -9.32
N LEU A 101 12.77 -0.50 -9.16
CA LEU A 101 14.00 -0.90 -8.47
C LEU A 101 13.74 -1.26 -7.01
N PHE A 102 12.88 -0.53 -6.31
CA PHE A 102 12.45 -0.86 -4.96
C PHE A 102 11.70 -2.20 -4.92
N GLY A 103 10.70 -2.38 -5.78
CA GLY A 103 9.89 -3.61 -5.80
C GLY A 103 10.68 -4.85 -6.23
N ARG A 104 11.69 -4.69 -7.09
CA ARG A 104 12.49 -5.77 -7.66
C ARG A 104 13.71 -6.14 -6.82
N PHE A 105 14.46 -5.14 -6.34
CA PHE A 105 15.74 -5.34 -5.66
C PHE A 105 15.70 -4.95 -4.17
N GLY A 106 14.60 -4.36 -3.69
CA GLY A 106 14.49 -3.87 -2.32
C GLY A 106 15.32 -2.62 -2.05
N TYR A 107 15.74 -1.89 -3.09
CA TYR A 107 16.51 -0.67 -2.94
C TYR A 107 15.62 0.51 -2.57
N ASP A 108 15.81 1.05 -1.36
CA ASP A 108 15.16 2.30 -0.98
C ASP A 108 15.86 3.47 -1.67
N LEU A 109 15.23 3.94 -2.75
CA LEU A 109 15.73 5.04 -3.58
C LEU A 109 14.90 6.32 -3.40
N PHE A 110 13.86 6.27 -2.57
CA PHE A 110 13.02 7.43 -2.32
C PHE A 110 13.80 8.43 -1.46
N GLY A 111 13.88 9.68 -1.95
CA GLY A 111 14.68 10.72 -1.30
C GLY A 111 16.12 10.84 -1.83
N LEU A 112 16.59 9.89 -2.65
CA LEU A 112 17.86 10.07 -3.37
C LEU A 112 17.66 10.98 -4.58
N THR A 113 18.60 11.90 -4.77
CA THR A 113 18.75 12.67 -6.02
C THR A 113 19.25 11.77 -7.15
N ASP A 114 19.17 12.24 -8.39
CA ASP A 114 19.52 11.45 -9.58
C ASP A 114 20.99 11.01 -9.56
N HIS A 115 21.91 11.90 -9.14
CA HIS A 115 23.32 11.57 -9.00
C HIS A 115 23.61 10.61 -7.85
N GLU A 116 22.93 10.78 -6.71
CA GLU A 116 23.08 9.87 -5.56
C GLU A 116 22.53 8.48 -5.87
N LEU A 117 21.42 8.39 -6.60
CA LEU A 117 20.85 7.13 -7.06
C LEU A 117 21.86 6.36 -7.91
N VAL A 118 22.48 7.02 -8.87
CA VAL A 118 23.51 6.38 -9.72
C VAL A 118 24.68 5.87 -8.90
N ARG A 119 25.20 6.66 -7.95
CA ARG A 119 26.28 6.24 -7.05
C ARG A 119 25.86 5.08 -6.15
N PHE A 120 24.63 5.12 -5.63
CA PHE A 120 24.07 4.05 -4.81
C PHE A 120 24.02 2.73 -5.58
N LEU A 121 23.53 2.75 -6.82
CA LEU A 121 23.48 1.57 -7.68
C LEU A 121 24.89 1.03 -8.04
N GLN A 122 25.86 1.93 -8.26
CA GLN A 122 27.27 1.54 -8.46
C GLN A 122 27.83 0.79 -7.24
N ASN A 123 27.59 1.31 -6.04
CA ASN A 123 28.06 0.69 -4.80
C ASN A 123 27.41 -0.67 -4.52
N LYS A 124 26.23 -0.95 -5.10
CA LYS A 124 25.52 -2.22 -4.99
C LYS A 124 25.91 -3.24 -6.05
N ASN A 125 26.96 -2.98 -6.85
CA ASN A 125 27.38 -3.82 -7.97
C ASN A 125 26.23 -4.13 -8.94
N PHE A 126 25.39 -3.14 -9.21
CA PHE A 126 24.32 -3.24 -10.19
C PHE A 126 24.89 -3.46 -11.60
N ASP A 127 24.13 -4.13 -12.47
CA ASP A 127 24.54 -4.41 -13.85
C ASP A 127 24.94 -3.10 -14.57
N LEU A 128 26.15 -3.09 -15.12
CA LEU A 128 26.75 -1.92 -15.74
C LEU A 128 25.94 -1.44 -16.95
N SER A 129 25.36 -2.36 -17.74
CA SER A 129 24.54 -2.03 -18.91
C SER A 129 23.24 -1.35 -18.49
N LEU A 130 22.61 -1.85 -17.42
CA LEU A 130 21.36 -1.27 -16.90
C LEU A 130 21.61 0.07 -16.22
N LEU A 131 22.74 0.20 -15.52
CA LEU A 131 23.16 1.46 -14.93
C LEU A 131 23.38 2.54 -16.00
N GLU A 132 23.98 2.17 -17.14
CA GLU A 132 24.18 3.08 -18.27
C GLU A 132 22.85 3.55 -18.85
N SER A 133 21.86 2.67 -18.99
CA SER A 133 20.50 3.04 -19.39
C SER A 133 19.85 4.06 -18.43
N ILE A 134 20.04 3.91 -17.12
CA ILE A 134 19.53 4.86 -16.12
C ILE A 134 20.26 6.20 -16.21
N LYS A 135 21.58 6.18 -16.41
CA LYS A 135 22.38 7.41 -16.59
C LYS A 135 21.95 8.17 -17.85
N GLU A 136 21.70 7.46 -18.94
CA GLU A 136 21.23 8.04 -20.19
C GLU A 136 19.89 8.74 -20.02
N MET A 137 18.94 8.12 -19.32
CA MET A 137 17.64 8.73 -18.98
C MET A 137 17.81 10.04 -18.18
N PHE A 138 18.67 10.05 -17.16
CA PHE A 138 18.91 11.28 -16.39
C PHE A 138 19.58 12.37 -17.21
N LEU A 139 20.51 12.00 -18.09
CA LEU A 139 21.15 12.95 -18.99
C LEU A 139 20.13 13.58 -19.96
N SER A 140 19.22 12.78 -20.53
CA SER A 140 18.12 13.26 -21.35
C SER A 140 17.18 14.21 -20.58
N MET A 141 16.90 13.94 -19.31
CA MET A 141 16.14 14.84 -18.43
C MET A 141 16.87 16.17 -18.23
N GLU A 142 18.19 16.17 -18.10
CA GLU A 142 18.95 17.40 -18.06
C GLU A 142 18.90 18.14 -19.42
N VAL A 143 19.00 17.43 -20.54
CA VAL A 143 18.94 18.06 -21.87
C VAL A 143 17.56 18.67 -22.15
N ILE A 144 16.47 18.05 -21.69
CA ILE A 144 15.12 18.51 -22.02
C ILE A 144 14.80 19.90 -21.48
N LYS A 145 15.51 20.34 -20.43
CA LYS A 145 15.36 21.70 -19.87
C LYS A 145 15.74 22.80 -20.87
N PHE A 146 16.53 22.44 -21.90
CA PHE A 146 17.00 23.35 -22.95
C PHE A 146 16.51 22.96 -24.35
N ALA A 147 15.86 21.80 -24.49
CA ALA A 147 15.41 21.29 -25.78
C ALA A 147 14.15 22.00 -26.25
N ASN A 148 14.02 22.14 -27.58
CA ASN A 148 12.75 22.53 -28.19
C ASN A 148 11.72 21.38 -28.14
N ALA A 149 10.45 21.65 -28.43
CA ALA A 149 9.37 20.68 -28.31
C ALA A 149 9.57 19.40 -29.17
N GLN A 150 10.14 19.53 -30.37
CA GLN A 150 10.35 18.38 -31.26
C GLN A 150 11.47 17.46 -30.75
N VAL A 151 12.61 18.04 -30.32
CA VAL A 151 13.73 17.28 -29.73
C VAL A 151 13.29 16.66 -28.41
N ALA A 152 12.57 17.42 -27.59
CA ALA A 152 11.99 16.96 -26.34
C ALA A 152 11.14 15.69 -26.53
N LYS A 153 10.26 15.69 -27.54
CA LYS A 153 9.43 14.52 -27.86
C LYS A 153 10.26 13.30 -28.27
N GLY A 154 11.24 13.49 -29.15
CA GLY A 154 12.14 12.40 -29.57
C GLY A 154 12.93 11.78 -28.41
N LEU A 155 13.42 12.62 -27.48
CA LEU A 155 14.10 12.15 -26.26
C LEU A 155 13.16 11.35 -25.36
N MET A 156 11.94 11.84 -25.12
CA MET A 156 10.96 11.13 -24.31
C MET A 156 10.60 9.76 -24.90
N GLU A 157 10.39 9.67 -26.21
CA GLU A 157 10.09 8.41 -26.89
C GLU A 157 11.26 7.43 -26.79
N LYS A 158 12.50 7.91 -26.98
CA LYS A 158 13.72 7.10 -26.82
C LYS A 158 13.86 6.56 -25.40
N ASP A 159 13.75 7.43 -24.40
CA ASP A 159 13.97 7.06 -22.99
C ASP A 159 12.90 6.10 -22.46
N LEU A 160 11.67 6.23 -22.97
CA LEU A 160 10.60 5.27 -22.69
C LEU A 160 10.99 3.86 -23.15
N VAL A 161 11.53 3.73 -24.36
CA VAL A 161 12.00 2.44 -24.90
C VAL A 161 13.14 1.89 -24.05
N ILE A 162 14.10 2.73 -23.67
CA ILE A 162 15.22 2.36 -22.79
C ILE A 162 14.71 1.79 -21.46
N CYS A 163 13.72 2.45 -20.85
CA CYS A 163 13.13 2.02 -19.58
C CYS A 163 12.33 0.71 -19.70
N VAL A 164 11.59 0.53 -20.79
CA VAL A 164 10.89 -0.73 -21.08
C VAL A 164 11.90 -1.88 -21.25
N ASP A 165 12.99 -1.64 -21.98
CA ASP A 165 14.04 -2.64 -22.18
C ASP A 165 14.78 -2.97 -20.88
N LEU A 166 15.00 -1.98 -20.01
CA LEU A 166 15.56 -2.20 -18.67
C LEU A 166 14.72 -3.19 -17.85
N VAL A 167 13.39 -3.01 -17.83
CA VAL A 167 12.47 -3.91 -17.12
C VAL A 167 12.48 -5.30 -17.75
N ARG A 168 12.46 -5.39 -19.08
CA ARG A 168 12.45 -6.68 -19.80
C ARG A 168 13.74 -7.47 -19.60
N LYS A 169 14.91 -6.82 -19.69
CA LYS A 169 16.22 -7.45 -19.47
C LYS A 169 16.32 -8.04 -18.07
N THR A 170 15.94 -7.26 -17.05
CA THR A 170 15.96 -7.70 -15.64
C THR A 170 14.96 -8.80 -15.33
N THR A 171 13.83 -8.85 -16.05
CA THR A 171 12.86 -9.94 -15.95
C THR A 171 13.43 -11.23 -16.56
N LEU A 172 13.98 -11.16 -17.77
CA LEU A 172 14.52 -12.32 -18.49
C LEU A 172 15.67 -12.99 -17.72
N THR A 173 16.58 -12.21 -17.15
CA THR A 173 17.71 -12.74 -16.36
C THR A 173 17.24 -13.57 -15.16
N SER A 174 16.12 -13.22 -14.52
CA SER A 174 15.60 -14.00 -13.37
C SER A 174 14.99 -15.34 -13.74
N HIS A 175 14.45 -15.46 -14.95
CA HIS A 175 13.87 -16.71 -15.42
C HIS A 175 14.93 -17.76 -15.78
N MET A 176 16.17 -17.33 -16.04
CA MET A 176 17.30 -18.22 -16.38
C MET A 176 18.05 -18.77 -15.15
N GLN A 177 17.72 -18.32 -13.94
CA GLN A 177 18.38 -18.75 -12.69
C GLN A 177 17.53 -19.69 -11.83
N LYS A 178 16.43 -20.23 -12.37
CA LYS A 178 15.54 -21.18 -11.67
C LYS A 178 15.49 -22.51 -12.39
#